data_AF-A0ABC8RNF0-F1
#
_entry.id   AF-A0ABC8RNF0-F1
#
_cell.length_a   1.000
_cell.length_b   1.000
_cell.length_c   1.000
_cell.angle_alpha   90.00
_cell.angle_beta   90.00
_cell.angle_gamma   90.00
#
_symmetry.space_group_name_H-M   'P 1'
#
loop_
_entity.id
_entity.type
_entity.pdbx_description
1 polymer ?
#
loop_
_entity_poly.entity_id
_entity_poly.type
_entity_poly.pdbx_seq_one_letter_code
_entity_poly.pdbx_strand_id
1 'polypeptide(L)'
;MADHFGAAEIPRSGSPEKHVSVAEGQEEVNDCPIEQVRLTVPITDDPLVPVLTFRTWVLGMTSCAILAFLNQFFGYRQNQLYISSISAQIITLPLGRLMAATLPTAQIRVPFTKLSFSLNPGPFNLKEHVLITIFANAGSNSVYAVNIITIVKAFYHRDLHPLAAYLLSQTTQMLGYGWAGMFRKILVDSPYMWWPSSMVSISLFRALHEKEKRPKGGLTRLQFFYMVFISSFAYYLLPAYLFPSITTISFVCLIWKNSITAQQLGSGLHGLGIGSIGLDWSTIAGFLGSPLTYPVFAIVNIMAGFFIIVYIVVPTAYWLNAYEAKKFPFISSHTFDSTGHPYNISRVLNEKTFDLDEAGYNGYSKLYLSVFFAMTYGLSFATLTATVSHVALFHGK
;
A
#
# COMPACT_ATOMS: atom_id res chain seq x y z
N MET A 1 5.86 41.79 21.14
CA MET A 1 5.10 41.87 19.88
C MET A 1 4.72 40.44 19.49
N ALA A 2 4.08 39.64 20.35
CA ALA A 2 2.84 39.82 21.12
C ALA A 2 1.63 40.09 20.22
N ASP A 3 0.71 39.13 20.25
CA ASP A 3 -0.70 39.15 19.83
C ASP A 3 -1.05 38.86 18.36
N HIS A 4 -1.28 37.57 18.05
CA HIS A 4 -2.46 37.09 17.29
C HIS A 4 -2.44 35.55 17.13
N PHE A 5 -2.96 34.84 18.14
CA PHE A 5 -3.50 33.49 17.95
C PHE A 5 -4.82 33.44 18.74
N GLY A 6 -5.93 33.59 18.03
CA GLY A 6 -7.27 33.42 18.58
C GLY A 6 -7.56 31.94 18.80
N ALA A 7 -7.84 31.59 20.05
CA ALA A 7 -8.36 30.28 20.44
C ALA A 7 -9.78 30.10 19.90
N ALA A 8 -10.03 29.00 19.19
CA ALA A 8 -11.38 28.57 18.86
C ALA A 8 -11.93 27.74 20.03
N GLU A 9 -12.98 28.27 20.67
CA GLU A 9 -13.70 27.61 21.76
C GLU A 9 -14.43 26.34 21.29
N ILE A 10 -14.38 25.31 22.13
CA ILE A 10 -15.15 24.06 22.01
C ILE A 10 -16.52 24.30 22.68
N PRO A 11 -17.67 24.15 21.98
CA PRO A 11 -18.96 24.25 22.65
C PRO A 11 -19.21 23.02 23.53
N ARG A 12 -19.47 23.28 24.81
CA ARG A 12 -19.91 22.29 25.81
C ARG A 12 -21.34 21.81 25.52
N SER A 13 -21.60 20.57 25.91
CA SER A 13 -22.86 19.84 25.82
C SER A 13 -24.09 20.59 26.35
N GLY A 14 -25.16 20.62 25.56
CA GLY A 14 -26.53 20.90 25.99
C GLY A 14 -27.47 19.81 25.42
N SER A 15 -28.35 19.30 26.29
CA SER A 15 -29.29 18.18 26.12
C SER A 15 -30.44 18.46 25.12
N PRO A 16 -31.26 17.45 24.78
CA PRO A 16 -31.99 17.36 23.51
C PRO A 16 -33.37 18.01 23.58
N GLU A 17 -33.77 18.66 22.48
CA GLU A 17 -35.14 18.70 21.94
C GLU A 17 -35.26 19.87 20.96
N LYS A 18 -35.35 19.55 19.67
CA LYS A 18 -36.18 20.28 18.73
C LYS A 18 -36.56 19.29 17.64
N HIS A 19 -37.79 18.78 17.75
CA HIS A 19 -38.50 18.16 16.66
C HIS A 19 -38.43 19.10 15.45
N VAL A 20 -37.58 18.78 14.48
CA VAL A 20 -37.67 19.34 13.15
C VAL A 20 -38.75 18.53 12.44
N SER A 21 -39.88 19.18 12.22
CA SER A 21 -40.93 18.71 11.33
C SER A 21 -40.30 18.39 9.98
N VAL A 22 -40.37 17.11 9.59
CA VAL A 22 -39.98 16.63 8.27
C VAL A 22 -40.92 17.28 7.26
N ALA A 23 -40.40 18.29 6.53
CA ALA A 23 -41.02 18.75 5.30
C ALA A 23 -40.64 17.73 4.21
N GLU A 24 -41.63 16.99 3.73
CA GLU A 24 -41.51 16.09 2.59
C GLU A 24 -41.01 16.87 1.37
N GLY A 25 -39.85 16.51 0.82
CA GLY A 25 -39.40 16.95 -0.51
C GLY A 25 -38.00 17.54 -0.66
N GLN A 26 -37.14 17.56 0.36
CA GLN A 26 -35.72 17.85 0.14
C GLN A 26 -34.97 16.56 -0.17
N GLU A 27 -34.42 16.45 -1.38
CA GLU A 27 -33.39 15.45 -1.72
C GLU A 27 -32.36 15.44 -0.59
N GLU A 28 -32.11 14.28 0.04
CA GLU A 28 -31.00 14.14 0.98
C GLU A 28 -29.72 14.58 0.27
N VAL A 29 -29.23 15.77 0.61
CA VAL A 29 -27.96 16.25 0.06
C VAL A 29 -26.90 15.33 0.61
N ASN A 30 -26.40 14.42 -0.23
CA ASN A 30 -25.34 13.47 0.09
C ASN A 30 -24.00 14.21 0.23
N ASP A 31 -23.91 15.10 1.23
CA ASP A 31 -22.74 15.92 1.50
C ASP A 31 -21.87 15.24 2.56
N CYS A 32 -20.61 14.98 2.22
CA CYS A 32 -19.65 14.41 3.14
C CYS A 32 -19.14 15.51 4.09
N PRO A 33 -19.00 15.27 5.41
CA PRO A 33 -18.47 16.26 6.33
C PRO A 33 -16.99 16.61 6.09
N ILE A 34 -16.25 15.78 5.34
CA ILE A 34 -14.82 15.94 5.09
C ILE A 34 -14.58 16.79 3.84
N GLU A 35 -13.98 17.97 4.01
CA GLU A 35 -13.73 18.94 2.93
C GLU A 35 -12.98 18.34 1.74
N GLN A 36 -11.95 17.54 1.99
CA GLN A 36 -11.15 16.92 0.93
C GLN A 36 -11.99 16.00 0.04
N VAL A 37 -12.97 15.29 0.63
CA VAL A 37 -13.89 14.41 -0.10
C VAL A 37 -14.87 15.26 -0.91
N ARG A 38 -15.43 16.34 -0.33
CA ARG A 38 -16.36 17.25 -1.02
C ARG A 38 -15.75 17.89 -2.27
N LEU A 39 -14.46 18.26 -2.20
CA LEU A 39 -13.75 18.87 -3.33
C LEU A 39 -13.45 17.85 -4.44
N THR A 40 -13.34 16.57 -4.10
CA THR A 40 -12.85 15.52 -5.01
C THR A 40 -13.96 14.60 -5.53
N VAL A 41 -15.07 14.40 -4.82
CA VAL A 41 -16.14 13.46 -5.19
C VAL A 41 -17.41 14.23 -5.57
N PRO A 42 -18.05 13.95 -6.72
CA PRO A 42 -19.34 14.53 -7.06
C PRO A 42 -20.47 13.98 -6.17
N ILE A 43 -21.44 14.82 -5.83
CA ILE A 43 -22.59 14.48 -4.99
C ILE A 43 -23.64 13.65 -5.78
N THR A 44 -23.64 13.77 -7.11
CA THR A 44 -24.61 13.14 -8.01
C THR A 44 -24.12 11.80 -8.54
N ASP A 45 -25.00 10.79 -8.56
CA ASP A 45 -24.77 9.49 -9.21
C ASP A 45 -25.92 9.11 -10.15
N ASP A 46 -25.61 8.48 -11.28
CA ASP A 46 -26.60 7.91 -12.20
C ASP A 46 -26.60 6.38 -12.08
N PRO A 47 -27.60 5.76 -11.43
CA PRO A 47 -27.64 4.31 -11.20
C PRO A 47 -27.93 3.49 -12.46
N LEU A 48 -28.35 4.10 -13.57
CA LEU A 48 -28.74 3.38 -14.79
C LEU A 48 -27.56 3.09 -15.73
N VAL A 49 -26.40 3.68 -15.46
CA VAL A 49 -25.20 3.51 -16.30
C VAL A 49 -24.69 2.06 -16.21
N PRO A 50 -24.47 1.36 -17.34
CA PRO A 50 -24.03 -0.03 -17.33
C PRO A 50 -22.60 -0.17 -16.80
N VAL A 51 -22.40 -1.07 -15.83
CA VAL A 51 -21.11 -1.27 -15.15
C VAL A 51 -20.47 -2.62 -15.49
N LEU A 52 -21.26 -3.70 -15.46
CA LEU A 52 -20.82 -5.08 -15.72
C LEU A 52 -20.89 -5.43 -17.20
N THR A 53 -20.06 -4.79 -18.02
CA THR A 53 -20.00 -5.04 -19.46
C THR A 53 -18.93 -6.08 -19.81
N PHE A 54 -18.96 -6.59 -21.04
CA PHE A 54 -17.90 -7.45 -21.57
C PHE A 54 -16.51 -6.80 -21.46
N ARG A 55 -16.42 -5.48 -21.72
CA ARG A 55 -15.17 -4.72 -21.60
C ARG A 55 -14.63 -4.74 -20.19
N THR A 56 -15.50 -4.57 -19.19
CA THR A 56 -15.12 -4.61 -17.77
C THR A 56 -14.49 -5.94 -17.39
N TRP A 57 -15.09 -7.05 -17.81
CA TRP A 57 -14.56 -8.39 -17.53
C TRP A 57 -13.22 -8.63 -18.23
N VAL A 58 -13.12 -8.33 -19.54
CA VAL A 58 -11.88 -8.56 -20.30
C VAL A 58 -10.74 -7.70 -19.81
N LEU A 59 -10.94 -6.37 -19.70
CA LEU A 59 -9.90 -5.45 -19.26
C LEU A 59 -9.59 -5.61 -17.78
N GLY A 60 -10.60 -5.85 -16.93
CA GLY A 60 -10.44 -6.06 -15.50
C GLY A 60 -9.65 -7.33 -15.18
N MET A 61 -10.07 -8.49 -15.71
CA MET A 61 -9.38 -9.77 -15.46
C MET A 61 -7.95 -9.76 -16.01
N THR A 62 -7.75 -9.19 -17.21
CA THR A 62 -6.41 -9.09 -17.82
C THR A 62 -5.50 -8.19 -16.99
N SER A 63 -5.99 -7.02 -16.57
CA SER A 63 -5.23 -6.09 -15.72
C SER A 63 -4.88 -6.72 -14.36
N CYS A 64 -5.84 -7.43 -13.75
CA CYS A 64 -5.63 -8.17 -12.51
C CYS A 64 -4.51 -9.22 -12.66
N ALA A 65 -4.60 -10.07 -13.68
CA ALA A 65 -3.61 -11.13 -13.92
C ALA A 65 -2.20 -10.57 -14.20
N ILE A 66 -2.10 -9.53 -15.02
CA ILE A 66 -0.82 -8.89 -15.36
C ILE A 66 -0.19 -8.26 -14.11
N LEU A 67 -0.95 -7.48 -13.34
CA LEU A 67 -0.44 -6.83 -12.13
C LEU A 67 -0.04 -7.85 -11.06
N ALA A 68 -0.83 -8.91 -10.86
CA ALA A 68 -0.50 -9.97 -9.92
C ALA A 68 0.82 -10.65 -10.28
N PHE A 69 1.03 -10.97 -11.56
CA PHE A 69 2.28 -11.55 -12.03
C PHE A 69 3.46 -10.61 -11.84
N LEU A 70 3.35 -9.36 -12.34
CA LEU A 70 4.45 -8.40 -12.30
C LEU A 70 4.86 -8.04 -10.87
N ASN A 71 3.90 -7.74 -9.99
CA ASN A 71 4.20 -7.35 -8.63
C ASN A 71 4.73 -8.54 -7.81
N GLN A 72 4.24 -9.77 -8.04
CA GLN A 72 4.82 -10.94 -7.41
C GLN A 72 6.26 -11.19 -7.88
N PHE A 73 6.53 -11.00 -9.17
CA PHE A 73 7.87 -11.14 -9.73
C PHE A 73 8.84 -10.08 -9.19
N PHE A 74 8.41 -8.81 -9.13
CA PHE A 74 9.22 -7.73 -8.59
C PHE A 74 9.39 -7.79 -7.06
N GLY A 75 8.50 -8.48 -6.35
CA GLY A 75 8.59 -8.71 -4.90
C GLY A 75 9.85 -9.45 -4.45
N TYR A 76 10.49 -10.22 -5.34
CA TYR A 76 11.74 -10.94 -5.02
C TYR A 76 13.01 -10.11 -5.28
N ARG A 77 12.89 -8.86 -5.73
CA ARG A 77 14.04 -7.97 -5.92
C ARG A 77 14.46 -7.34 -4.60
N GLN A 78 15.76 -7.10 -4.44
CA GLN A 78 16.31 -6.40 -3.27
C GLN A 78 15.71 -5.00 -3.07
N ASN A 79 15.56 -4.25 -4.18
CA ASN A 79 14.75 -3.02 -4.23
C ASN A 79 13.46 -3.36 -4.96
N GLN A 80 12.39 -3.62 -4.20
CA GLN A 80 11.10 -4.01 -4.75
C GLN A 80 10.53 -2.89 -5.62
N LEU A 81 10.12 -3.24 -6.84
CA LEU A 81 9.32 -2.37 -7.69
C LEU A 81 7.84 -2.71 -7.49
N TYR A 82 7.01 -1.70 -7.33
CA TYR A 82 5.57 -1.88 -7.17
C TYR A 82 4.82 -1.13 -8.27
N ILE A 83 4.05 -1.85 -9.06
CA ILE A 83 3.16 -1.27 -10.07
C ILE A 83 1.77 -1.14 -9.45
N SER A 84 1.35 0.11 -9.23
CA SER A 84 0.03 0.39 -8.66
C SER A 84 -1.10 0.20 -9.68
N SER A 85 -2.34 0.04 -9.18
CA SER A 85 -3.54 0.00 -10.01
C SER A 85 -3.81 1.30 -10.80
N ILE A 86 -3.17 2.42 -10.43
CA ILE A 86 -3.24 3.69 -11.17
C ILE A 86 -2.66 3.51 -12.59
N SER A 87 -1.64 2.67 -12.77
CA SER A 87 -1.10 2.36 -14.10
C SER A 87 -2.15 1.70 -14.99
N ALA A 88 -2.93 0.77 -14.45
CA ALA A 88 -4.05 0.16 -15.17
C ALA A 88 -5.17 1.18 -15.45
N GLN A 89 -5.46 2.09 -14.52
CA GLN A 89 -6.40 3.20 -14.73
C GLN A 89 -5.99 4.12 -15.90
N ILE A 90 -4.69 4.33 -16.14
CA ILE A 90 -4.24 5.14 -17.28
C ILE A 90 -4.38 4.37 -18.59
N ILE A 91 -3.97 3.10 -18.60
CA ILE A 91 -3.90 2.26 -19.81
C ILE A 91 -5.29 1.80 -20.27
N THR A 92 -6.20 1.51 -19.34
CA THR A 92 -7.51 0.96 -19.67
C THR A 92 -8.46 2.01 -20.25
N LEU A 93 -8.20 3.30 -20.07
CA LEU A 93 -8.98 4.37 -20.72
C LEU A 93 -8.92 4.34 -22.25
N PRO A 94 -7.74 4.44 -22.91
CA PRO A 94 -7.67 4.37 -24.37
C PRO A 94 -8.12 3.01 -24.90
N LEU A 95 -7.80 1.90 -24.21
CA LEU A 95 -8.25 0.57 -24.59
C LEU A 95 -9.78 0.42 -24.50
N GLY A 96 -10.39 0.94 -23.44
CA GLY A 96 -11.84 0.93 -23.24
C GLY A 96 -12.57 1.76 -24.29
N ARG A 97 -12.03 2.94 -24.64
CA ARG A 97 -12.55 3.77 -25.74
C ARG A 97 -12.38 3.08 -27.10
N LEU A 98 -11.25 2.41 -27.34
CA LEU A 98 -11.02 1.63 -28.56
C LEU A 98 -12.02 0.48 -28.66
N MET A 99 -12.21 -0.31 -27.61
CA MET A 99 -13.22 -1.38 -27.56
C MET A 99 -14.64 -0.82 -27.73
N ALA A 100 -14.94 0.37 -27.20
CA ALA A 100 -16.23 1.03 -27.42
C ALA A 100 -16.44 1.48 -28.86
N ALA A 101 -15.38 1.82 -29.59
CA ALA A 101 -15.47 2.21 -31.00
C ALA A 101 -15.51 0.99 -31.95
N THR A 102 -14.90 -0.13 -31.59
CA THR A 102 -14.72 -1.28 -32.48
C THR A 102 -15.69 -2.43 -32.24
N LEU A 103 -16.18 -2.63 -31.00
CA LEU A 103 -17.03 -3.76 -30.68
C LEU A 103 -18.46 -3.59 -31.25
N PRO A 104 -19.07 -4.69 -31.74
CA PRO A 104 -20.41 -4.65 -32.30
C PRO A 104 -21.45 -4.36 -31.20
N THR A 105 -22.40 -3.49 -31.52
CA THR A 105 -23.56 -3.17 -30.67
C THR A 105 -24.68 -4.22 -30.78
N ALA A 106 -24.57 -5.15 -31.74
CA ALA A 106 -25.53 -6.21 -31.99
C ALA A 106 -25.82 -7.04 -30.73
N GLN A 107 -27.11 -7.33 -30.50
CA GLN A 107 -27.51 -8.20 -29.40
C GLN A 107 -27.26 -9.65 -29.78
N ILE A 108 -26.37 -10.30 -29.03
CA ILE A 108 -26.10 -11.72 -29.14
C ILE A 108 -27.09 -12.44 -28.22
N ARG A 109 -27.98 -13.25 -28.79
CA ARG A 109 -28.83 -14.17 -28.01
C ARG A 109 -28.02 -15.41 -27.68
N VAL A 110 -27.94 -15.75 -26.40
CA VAL A 110 -27.29 -16.99 -25.97
C VAL A 110 -28.15 -18.17 -26.44
N PRO A 111 -27.59 -19.12 -27.21
CA PRO A 111 -28.32 -20.31 -27.64
C PRO A 111 -28.94 -21.02 -26.43
N PHE A 112 -30.20 -21.45 -26.55
CA PHE A 112 -30.95 -22.17 -25.49
C PHE A 112 -31.35 -21.36 -24.24
N THR A 113 -31.15 -20.04 -24.21
CA THR A 113 -31.68 -19.18 -23.13
C THR A 113 -32.40 -17.95 -23.68
N LYS A 114 -33.23 -17.30 -22.84
CA LYS A 114 -33.85 -16.00 -23.16
C LYS A 114 -32.91 -14.81 -22.96
N LEU A 115 -31.65 -15.06 -22.59
CA LEU A 115 -30.67 -14.02 -22.29
C LEU A 115 -30.08 -13.47 -23.61
N SER A 116 -30.29 -12.18 -23.85
CA SER A 116 -29.54 -11.42 -24.85
C SER A 116 -28.55 -10.50 -24.15
N PHE A 117 -27.32 -10.45 -24.64
CA PHE A 117 -26.34 -9.49 -24.18
C PHE A 117 -25.70 -8.78 -25.38
N SER A 118 -25.34 -7.52 -25.20
CA SER A 118 -24.56 -6.77 -26.18
C SER A 118 -23.10 -6.73 -25.74
N LEU A 119 -22.18 -6.93 -26.68
CA LEU A 119 -20.74 -6.74 -26.43
C LEU A 119 -20.39 -5.26 -26.23
N ASN A 120 -21.22 -4.35 -26.74
CA ASN A 120 -21.05 -2.91 -26.66
C ASN A 120 -22.38 -2.23 -26.31
N PRO A 121 -22.76 -2.17 -25.01
CA PRO A 121 -24.03 -1.59 -24.58
C PRO A 121 -24.07 -0.06 -24.68
N GLY A 122 -22.94 0.61 -24.94
CA GLY A 122 -22.86 2.06 -25.01
C GLY A 122 -21.42 2.59 -24.93
N PRO A 123 -21.24 3.93 -24.86
CA PRO A 123 -19.92 4.54 -24.75
C PRO A 123 -19.21 4.08 -23.47
N PHE A 124 -17.87 4.07 -23.52
CA PHE A 124 -17.06 3.71 -22.35
C PHE A 124 -17.24 4.76 -21.25
N ASN A 125 -17.79 4.33 -20.11
CA ASN A 125 -18.19 5.23 -19.03
C ASN A 125 -17.25 5.17 -17.82
N LEU A 126 -17.44 6.12 -16.89
CA LEU A 126 -16.63 6.24 -15.67
C LEU A 126 -16.75 5.00 -14.78
N LYS A 127 -17.96 4.43 -14.62
CA LYS A 127 -18.21 3.29 -13.72
C LYS A 127 -17.56 2.01 -14.23
N GLU A 128 -17.62 1.72 -15.54
CA GLU A 128 -16.85 0.64 -16.16
C GLU A 128 -15.36 0.80 -15.84
N HIS A 129 -14.83 2.01 -16.00
CA HIS A 129 -13.42 2.31 -15.77
C HIS A 129 -13.00 2.14 -14.30
N VAL A 130 -13.86 2.59 -13.37
CA VAL A 130 -13.68 2.37 -11.93
C VAL A 130 -13.67 0.88 -11.60
N LEU A 131 -14.64 0.12 -12.12
CA LEU A 131 -14.71 -1.32 -11.83
C LEU A 131 -13.51 -2.09 -12.40
N ILE A 132 -13.05 -1.77 -13.61
CA ILE A 132 -11.80 -2.33 -14.17
C ILE A 132 -10.61 -2.06 -13.24
N THR A 133 -10.54 -0.85 -12.68
CA THR A 133 -9.45 -0.48 -11.76
C THR A 133 -9.55 -1.19 -10.42
N ILE A 134 -10.76 -1.50 -9.93
CA ILE A 134 -10.95 -2.34 -8.74
C ILE A 134 -10.40 -3.75 -8.98
N PHE A 135 -10.67 -4.35 -10.15
CA PHE A 135 -10.07 -5.64 -10.52
C PHE A 135 -8.54 -5.56 -10.56
N ALA A 136 -8.01 -4.50 -11.18
CA ALA A 136 -6.57 -4.26 -11.23
C ALA A 136 -5.96 -4.11 -9.82
N ASN A 137 -6.65 -3.43 -8.89
CA ASN A 137 -6.21 -3.26 -7.51
C ASN A 137 -6.20 -4.58 -6.73
N ALA A 138 -7.18 -5.46 -6.95
CA ALA A 138 -7.17 -6.80 -6.39
C ALA A 138 -5.94 -7.61 -6.84
N GLY A 139 -5.48 -7.41 -8.08
CA GLY A 139 -4.27 -8.02 -8.61
C GLY A 139 -2.96 -7.34 -8.20
N SER A 140 -2.97 -6.04 -7.90
CA SER A 140 -1.71 -5.33 -7.57
C SER A 140 -1.12 -5.72 -6.21
N ASN A 141 -1.92 -6.29 -5.31
CA ASN A 141 -1.46 -6.69 -3.98
C ASN A 141 -0.98 -8.14 -3.97
N SER A 142 0.23 -8.37 -3.45
CA SER A 142 0.80 -9.71 -3.32
C SER A 142 0.12 -10.49 -2.20
N VAL A 143 -0.02 -11.80 -2.39
CA VAL A 143 -0.67 -12.71 -1.44
C VAL A 143 0.33 -13.09 -0.34
N TYR A 144 0.04 -12.73 0.91
CA TYR A 144 0.97 -12.95 2.02
C TYR A 144 1.36 -14.43 2.22
N ALA A 145 0.43 -15.36 1.98
CA ALA A 145 0.69 -16.80 2.06
C ALA A 145 1.77 -17.29 1.08
N VAL A 146 2.05 -16.55 -0.01
CA VAL A 146 3.14 -16.87 -0.92
C VAL A 146 4.49 -16.81 -0.22
N ASN A 147 4.66 -15.95 0.80
CA ASN A 147 5.88 -15.93 1.61
C ASN A 147 6.12 -17.26 2.33
N ILE A 148 5.07 -17.93 2.80
CA ILE A 148 5.18 -19.25 3.43
C ILE A 148 5.64 -20.28 2.40
N ILE A 149 5.04 -20.26 1.20
CA ILE A 149 5.41 -21.17 0.09
C ILE A 149 6.88 -20.95 -0.30
N THR A 150 7.31 -19.69 -0.38
CA THR A 150 8.69 -19.31 -0.68
C THR A 150 9.64 -19.78 0.41
N ILE A 151 9.29 -19.65 1.70
CA ILE A 151 10.13 -20.16 2.80
C ILE A 151 10.33 -21.68 2.65
N VAL A 152 9.25 -22.43 2.42
CA VAL A 152 9.32 -23.89 2.27
C VAL A 152 10.18 -24.31 1.08
N LYS A 153 10.02 -23.64 -0.08
CA LYS A 153 10.76 -23.99 -1.30
C LYS A 153 12.21 -23.49 -1.31
N ALA A 154 12.41 -22.21 -0.97
CA ALA A 154 13.69 -21.53 -1.15
C ALA A 154 14.64 -21.70 0.05
N PHE A 155 14.11 -21.79 1.27
CA PHE A 155 14.92 -21.87 2.49
C PHE A 155 14.93 -23.26 3.11
N TYR A 156 13.81 -24.00 3.05
CA TYR A 156 13.74 -25.37 3.56
C TYR A 156 13.94 -26.43 2.47
N HIS A 157 14.14 -26.02 1.21
CA HIS A 157 14.43 -26.89 0.08
C HIS A 157 13.47 -28.08 -0.07
N ARG A 158 12.18 -27.83 0.23
CA ARG A 158 11.12 -28.84 0.19
C ARG A 158 10.08 -28.51 -0.87
N ASP A 159 9.60 -29.55 -1.53
CA ASP A 159 8.49 -29.43 -2.46
C ASP A 159 7.15 -29.42 -1.72
N LEU A 160 6.31 -28.45 -2.08
CA LEU A 160 4.94 -28.34 -1.62
C LEU A 160 4.01 -28.67 -2.79
N HIS A 161 3.05 -29.56 -2.57
CA HIS A 161 2.07 -29.91 -3.61
C HIS A 161 1.32 -28.64 -4.08
N PRO A 162 1.26 -28.36 -5.40
CA PRO A 162 0.69 -27.11 -5.91
C PRO A 162 -0.74 -26.84 -5.45
N LEU A 163 -1.57 -27.89 -5.32
CA LEU A 163 -2.93 -27.76 -4.81
C LEU A 163 -2.97 -27.30 -3.34
N ALA A 164 -2.07 -27.81 -2.49
CA ALA A 164 -2.00 -27.39 -1.10
C ALA A 164 -1.54 -25.92 -1.00
N ALA A 165 -0.57 -25.53 -1.82
CA ALA A 165 -0.10 -24.16 -1.95
C ALA A 165 -1.23 -23.21 -2.37
N TYR A 166 -2.03 -23.63 -3.36
CA TYR A 166 -3.17 -22.89 -3.85
C TYR A 166 -4.27 -22.76 -2.79
N LEU A 167 -4.63 -23.85 -2.11
CA LEU A 167 -5.64 -23.85 -1.04
C LEU A 167 -5.21 -22.97 0.15
N LEU A 168 -3.93 -23.02 0.55
CA LEU A 168 -3.38 -22.14 1.57
C LEU A 168 -3.49 -20.65 1.16
N SER A 169 -3.14 -20.34 -0.08
CA SER A 169 -3.25 -18.98 -0.61
C SER A 169 -4.70 -18.52 -0.71
N GLN A 170 -5.61 -19.39 -1.13
CA GLN A 170 -7.02 -19.05 -1.31
C GLN A 170 -7.73 -18.83 0.04
N THR A 171 -7.49 -19.71 1.01
CA THR A 171 -8.12 -19.62 2.34
C THR A 171 -7.72 -18.33 3.08
N THR A 172 -6.44 -17.94 3.01
CA THR A 172 -5.97 -16.68 3.60
C THR A 172 -6.60 -15.45 2.95
N GLN A 173 -6.74 -15.44 1.62
CA GLN A 173 -7.40 -14.35 0.91
C GLN A 173 -8.92 -14.29 1.22
N MET A 174 -9.61 -15.43 1.27
CA MET A 174 -11.04 -15.48 1.59
C MET A 174 -11.32 -15.00 3.01
N LEU A 175 -10.43 -15.29 3.96
CA LEU A 175 -10.51 -14.74 5.32
C LEU A 175 -10.43 -13.21 5.27
N GLY A 176 -9.44 -12.64 4.58
CA GLY A 176 -9.28 -11.18 4.46
C GLY A 176 -10.51 -10.49 3.87
N TYR A 177 -11.05 -11.00 2.76
CA TYR A 177 -12.28 -10.46 2.16
C TYR A 177 -13.51 -10.65 3.05
N GLY A 178 -13.59 -11.75 3.81
CA GLY A 178 -14.65 -11.98 4.79
C GLY A 178 -14.65 -10.91 5.89
N TRP A 179 -13.48 -10.61 6.46
CA TRP A 179 -13.33 -9.52 7.44
C TRP A 179 -13.69 -8.17 6.85
N ALA A 180 -13.19 -7.85 5.64
CA ALA A 180 -13.53 -6.60 4.95
C ALA A 180 -15.06 -6.45 4.75
N GLY A 181 -15.76 -7.54 4.43
CA GLY A 181 -17.22 -7.58 4.32
C GLY A 181 -17.92 -7.31 5.65
N MET A 182 -17.47 -7.92 6.75
CA MET A 182 -18.02 -7.71 8.09
C MET A 182 -17.89 -6.26 8.57
N PHE A 183 -16.75 -5.62 8.29
CA PHE A 183 -16.46 -4.24 8.72
C PHE A 183 -16.89 -3.16 7.71
N ARG A 184 -17.46 -3.53 6.56
CA ARG A 184 -17.88 -2.59 5.51
C ARG A 184 -18.76 -1.45 6.03
N LYS A 185 -19.75 -1.77 6.86
CA LYS A 185 -20.67 -0.76 7.41
C LYS A 185 -19.97 0.31 8.24
N ILE A 186 -18.86 -0.05 8.89
CA ILE A 186 -18.10 0.84 9.76
C ILE A 186 -17.02 1.58 8.97
N LEU A 187 -16.32 0.86 8.07
CA LEU A 187 -15.13 1.37 7.37
C LEU A 187 -15.43 2.06 6.03
N VAL A 188 -16.58 1.80 5.43
CA VAL A 188 -16.94 2.27 4.08
C VAL A 188 -18.22 3.10 4.11
N ASP A 189 -19.27 2.59 4.76
CA ASP A 189 -20.58 3.28 4.74
C ASP A 189 -20.62 4.50 5.69
N SER A 190 -19.65 4.63 6.60
CA SER A 190 -19.55 5.79 7.50
C SER A 190 -18.95 7.02 6.80
N PRO A 191 -19.63 8.18 6.79
CA PRO A 191 -19.16 9.38 6.09
C PRO A 191 -17.95 10.05 6.75
N TYR A 192 -17.63 9.70 8.00
CA TYR A 192 -16.46 10.20 8.72
C TYR A 192 -15.20 9.37 8.45
N MET A 193 -15.36 8.16 7.90
CA MET A 193 -14.24 7.29 7.55
C MET A 193 -13.89 7.49 6.07
N TRP A 194 -12.72 8.06 5.81
CA TRP A 194 -12.24 8.29 4.45
C TRP A 194 -10.81 7.75 4.28
N TRP A 195 -10.51 7.34 3.05
CA TRP A 195 -9.24 6.70 2.70
C TRP A 195 -8.46 7.63 1.75
N PRO A 196 -7.43 8.35 2.24
CA PRO A 196 -6.74 9.36 1.45
C PRO A 196 -6.10 8.81 0.17
N SER A 197 -5.60 7.57 0.20
CA SER A 197 -5.04 6.89 -0.97
C SER A 197 -6.05 6.72 -2.11
N SER A 198 -7.34 6.49 -1.79
CA SER A 198 -8.41 6.37 -2.78
C SER A 198 -8.73 7.70 -3.47
N MET A 199 -8.50 8.83 -2.80
CA MET A 199 -8.77 10.16 -3.36
C MET A 199 -7.90 10.47 -4.57
N VAL A 200 -6.70 9.90 -4.64
CA VAL A 200 -5.80 10.05 -5.80
C VAL A 200 -6.42 9.40 -7.04
N SER A 201 -6.91 8.16 -6.91
CA SER A 201 -7.57 7.47 -8.02
C SER A 201 -8.84 8.20 -8.47
N ILE A 202 -9.66 8.69 -7.54
CA ILE A 202 -10.87 9.46 -7.86
C ILE A 202 -10.51 10.75 -8.60
N SER A 203 -9.51 11.49 -8.12
CA SER A 203 -9.07 12.73 -8.77
C SER A 203 -8.58 12.48 -10.20
N LEU A 204 -7.87 11.36 -10.42
CA LEU A 204 -7.44 10.97 -11.76
C LEU A 204 -8.62 10.56 -12.65
N PHE A 205 -9.61 9.81 -12.13
CA PHE A 205 -10.82 9.46 -12.89
C PHE A 205 -11.54 10.70 -13.39
N ARG A 206 -11.67 11.71 -12.54
CA ARG A 206 -12.27 13.00 -12.89
C ARG A 206 -11.45 13.72 -13.95
N ALA A 207 -10.14 13.81 -13.78
CA ALA A 207 -9.26 14.44 -14.78
C ALA A 207 -9.33 13.77 -16.17
N LEU A 208 -9.57 12.46 -16.22
CA LEU A 208 -9.61 11.68 -17.46
C LEU A 208 -10.99 11.66 -18.16
N HIS A 209 -12.09 11.72 -17.41
CA HIS A 209 -13.46 11.61 -17.94
C HIS A 209 -14.24 12.92 -17.98
N GLU A 210 -13.96 13.88 -17.09
CA GLU A 210 -14.65 15.16 -17.09
C GLU A 210 -14.16 16.07 -18.22
N LYS A 211 -15.09 16.69 -18.94
CA LYS A 211 -14.76 17.73 -19.92
C LYS A 211 -14.46 19.02 -19.18
N GLU A 212 -13.19 19.39 -19.12
CA GLU A 212 -12.77 20.64 -18.49
C GLU A 212 -12.84 21.83 -19.46
N LYS A 213 -13.42 22.95 -19.01
CA LYS A 213 -13.30 24.23 -19.72
C LYS A 213 -11.94 24.84 -19.39
N ARG A 214 -11.13 25.07 -20.41
CA ARG A 214 -9.78 25.63 -20.25
C ARG A 214 -9.84 27.00 -19.56
N PRO A 215 -9.18 27.20 -18.40
CA PRO A 215 -9.03 28.52 -17.82
C PRO A 215 -8.19 29.41 -18.75
N LYS A 216 -8.59 30.67 -18.95
CA LYS A 216 -7.81 31.61 -19.77
C LYS A 216 -6.41 31.78 -19.17
N GLY A 217 -5.37 31.44 -19.95
CA GLY A 217 -3.96 31.50 -19.52
C GLY A 217 -3.46 30.30 -18.72
N GLY A 218 -4.30 29.29 -18.44
CA GLY A 218 -3.92 28.09 -17.68
C GLY A 218 -3.69 26.84 -18.54
N LEU A 219 -3.07 25.84 -17.92
CA LEU A 219 -3.03 24.45 -18.40
C LEU A 219 -4.33 23.73 -17.99
N THR A 220 -4.81 22.79 -18.81
CA THR A 220 -5.85 21.86 -18.35
C THR A 220 -5.25 20.81 -17.42
N ARG A 221 -6.08 20.18 -16.57
CA ARG A 221 -5.70 19.07 -15.68
C ARG A 221 -5.01 17.94 -16.47
N LEU A 222 -5.55 17.62 -17.66
CA LEU A 222 -4.99 16.59 -18.53
C LEU A 222 -3.63 16.99 -19.14
N GLN A 223 -3.46 18.26 -19.54
CA GLN A 223 -2.17 18.75 -20.07
C GLN A 223 -1.10 18.74 -18.98
N PHE A 224 -1.44 19.19 -17.77
CA PHE A 224 -0.54 19.12 -16.62
C PHE A 224 -0.15 17.66 -16.31
N PHE A 225 -1.11 16.75 -16.30
CA PHE A 225 -0.87 15.32 -16.11
C PHE A 225 0.15 14.77 -17.12
N TYR A 226 -0.02 15.02 -18.42
CA TYR A 226 0.92 14.52 -19.44
C TYR A 226 2.30 15.16 -19.34
N MET A 227 2.39 16.44 -18.99
CA MET A 227 3.67 17.12 -18.76
C MET A 227 4.44 16.44 -17.62
N VAL A 228 3.80 16.28 -16.45
CA VAL A 228 4.43 15.63 -15.30
C VAL A 228 4.75 14.16 -15.60
N PHE A 229 3.87 13.44 -16.29
CA PHE A 229 4.09 12.04 -16.68
C PHE A 229 5.35 11.88 -17.55
N ILE A 230 5.48 12.68 -18.61
CA ILE A 230 6.62 12.61 -19.53
C ILE A 230 7.90 13.06 -18.84
N SER A 231 7.86 14.16 -18.08
CA SER A 231 9.02 14.64 -17.32
C SER A 231 9.48 13.63 -16.27
N SER A 232 8.55 13.01 -15.55
CA SER A 232 8.88 11.96 -14.57
C SER A 232 9.44 10.71 -15.23
N PHE A 233 8.90 10.30 -16.38
CA PHE A 233 9.41 9.17 -17.15
C PHE A 233 10.84 9.43 -17.65
N ALA A 234 11.10 10.62 -18.20
CA ALA A 234 12.43 11.02 -18.62
C ALA A 234 13.40 11.12 -17.44
N TYR A 235 12.94 11.66 -16.30
CA TYR A 235 13.74 11.74 -15.08
C TYR A 235 14.12 10.36 -14.54
N TYR A 236 13.22 9.38 -14.56
CA TYR A 236 13.47 8.03 -14.04
C TYR A 236 14.64 7.31 -14.73
N LEU A 237 14.95 7.64 -15.99
CA LEU A 237 16.13 7.12 -16.69
C LEU A 237 17.45 7.52 -15.99
N LEU A 238 17.45 8.67 -15.31
CA LEU A 238 18.61 9.19 -14.62
C LEU A 238 19.00 8.33 -13.40
N PRO A 239 18.19 8.14 -12.36
CA PRO A 239 18.55 7.27 -11.23
C PRO A 239 18.55 5.79 -11.59
N ALA A 240 17.78 5.34 -12.59
CA ALA A 240 17.69 3.92 -12.90
C ALA A 240 18.87 3.41 -13.73
N TYR A 241 19.45 4.22 -14.61
CA TYR A 241 20.45 3.77 -15.58
C TYR A 241 21.69 4.66 -15.65
N LEU A 242 21.53 5.98 -15.75
CA LEU A 242 22.67 6.88 -16.00
C LEU A 242 23.51 7.15 -14.75
N PHE A 243 22.86 7.43 -13.62
CA PHE A 243 23.50 7.75 -12.35
C PHE A 243 22.81 7.08 -11.16
N PRO A 244 22.95 5.75 -10.97
CA PRO A 244 22.36 5.02 -9.85
C PRO A 244 22.73 5.58 -8.47
N SER A 245 23.88 6.23 -8.32
CA SER A 245 24.33 6.82 -7.06
C SER A 245 23.40 7.89 -6.49
N ILE A 246 22.56 8.54 -7.31
CA ILE A 246 21.61 9.57 -6.83
C ILE A 246 20.41 8.97 -6.09
N THR A 247 20.22 7.64 -6.17
CA THR A 247 19.18 6.93 -5.40
C THR A 247 19.46 7.02 -3.90
N THR A 248 20.71 7.14 -3.47
CA THR A 248 21.07 7.22 -2.05
C THR A 248 22.37 8.00 -1.86
N ILE A 249 22.26 9.31 -1.64
CA ILE A 249 23.38 10.19 -1.31
C ILE A 249 23.51 10.28 0.20
N SER A 250 24.47 9.56 0.77
CA SER A 250 24.68 9.49 2.22
C SER A 250 25.75 10.48 2.68
N PHE A 251 25.36 11.68 3.13
CA PHE A 251 26.31 12.74 3.50
C PHE A 251 27.26 12.33 4.63
N VAL A 252 26.76 11.62 5.63
CA VAL A 252 27.56 11.13 6.76
C VAL A 252 28.67 10.18 6.27
N CYS A 253 28.36 9.28 5.33
CA CYS A 253 29.36 8.39 4.72
C CYS A 253 30.39 9.15 3.86
N LEU A 254 29.98 10.24 3.21
CA LEU A 254 30.88 11.06 2.38
C LEU A 254 31.89 11.84 3.21
N ILE A 255 31.48 12.33 4.39
CA ILE A 255 32.36 13.05 5.32
C ILE A 255 33.30 12.07 6.05
N TRP A 256 32.76 10.97 6.59
CA TRP A 256 33.52 9.99 7.39
C TRP A 256 33.70 8.66 6.65
N LYS A 257 34.49 8.70 5.57
CA LYS A 257 34.70 7.53 4.69
C LYS A 257 35.30 6.31 5.39
N ASN A 258 36.19 6.52 6.38
CA ASN A 258 36.94 5.43 7.03
C ASN A 258 36.31 4.92 8.33
N SER A 259 35.19 5.50 8.79
CA SER A 259 34.58 5.12 10.07
C SER A 259 33.46 4.10 9.86
N ILE A 260 33.63 2.91 10.43
CA ILE A 260 32.61 1.84 10.39
C ILE A 260 31.31 2.31 11.05
N THR A 261 31.40 3.03 12.18
CA THR A 261 30.22 3.53 12.88
C THR A 261 29.48 4.59 12.07
N ALA A 262 30.22 5.49 11.40
CA ALA A 262 29.61 6.49 10.53
C ALA A 262 28.92 5.83 9.31
N GLN A 263 29.49 4.76 8.76
CA GLN A 263 28.86 4.00 7.69
C GLN A 263 27.59 3.26 8.15
N GLN A 264 27.62 2.63 9.33
CA GLN A 264 26.44 1.95 9.90
C GLN A 264 25.30 2.92 10.22
N LEU A 265 25.61 4.12 10.69
CA LEU A 265 24.62 5.16 10.97
C LEU A 265 24.14 5.87 9.69
N GLY A 266 25.06 6.18 8.79
CA GLY A 266 24.81 7.09 7.66
C GLY A 266 24.37 6.43 6.37
N SER A 267 24.71 5.16 6.14
CA SER A 267 24.41 4.49 4.88
C SER A 267 22.90 4.30 4.69
N GLY A 268 22.34 4.80 3.59
CA GLY A 268 20.91 4.60 3.29
C GLY A 268 20.56 3.21 2.74
N LEU A 269 21.55 2.44 2.25
CA LEU A 269 21.32 1.08 1.71
C LEU A 269 21.62 -0.02 2.73
N HIS A 270 22.60 0.18 3.60
CA HIS A 270 23.11 -0.84 4.52
C HIS A 270 23.16 -0.37 5.97
N GLY A 271 22.62 0.82 6.26
CA GLY A 271 22.66 1.46 7.57
C GLY A 271 21.32 2.09 7.93
N LEU A 272 21.33 2.97 8.94
CA LEU A 272 20.13 3.70 9.40
C LEU A 272 19.71 4.85 8.46
N GLY A 273 20.55 5.21 7.49
CA GLY A 273 20.28 6.31 6.56
C GLY A 273 20.28 7.70 7.19
N ILE A 274 20.94 7.91 8.35
CA ILE A 274 21.03 9.24 8.97
C ILE A 274 21.77 10.20 8.03
N GLY A 275 21.10 11.28 7.60
CA GLY A 275 21.66 12.22 6.64
C GLY A 275 21.81 11.63 5.24
N SER A 276 21.03 10.59 4.90
CA SER A 276 20.92 10.06 3.55
C SER A 276 19.74 10.67 2.82
N ILE A 277 19.96 11.09 1.57
CA ILE A 277 18.93 11.67 0.71
C ILE A 277 18.89 10.88 -0.59
N GLY A 278 17.72 10.34 -0.93
CA GLY A 278 17.45 9.80 -2.26
C GLY A 278 16.80 10.87 -3.14
N LEU A 279 17.31 11.05 -4.36
CA LEU A 279 16.68 11.89 -5.38
C LEU A 279 15.77 11.09 -6.31
N ASP A 280 15.67 9.78 -6.09
CA ASP A 280 14.78 8.88 -6.82
C ASP A 280 13.46 8.69 -6.07
N TRP A 281 12.34 8.99 -6.75
CA TRP A 281 11.00 8.82 -6.18
C TRP A 281 10.70 7.36 -5.83
N SER A 282 11.24 6.39 -6.58
CA SER A 282 11.00 4.97 -6.27
C SER A 282 11.68 4.55 -4.97
N THR A 283 12.85 5.11 -4.67
CA THR A 283 13.55 4.94 -3.40
C THR A 283 12.80 5.61 -2.24
N ILE A 284 12.31 6.84 -2.44
CA ILE A 284 11.56 7.59 -1.41
C ILE A 284 10.22 6.89 -1.07
N ALA A 285 9.48 6.48 -2.09
CA ALA A 285 8.13 5.92 -1.92
C ALA A 285 8.12 4.39 -1.74
N GLY A 286 9.26 3.72 -1.91
CA GLY A 286 9.33 2.25 -2.03
C GLY A 286 8.83 1.48 -0.81
N PHE A 287 8.97 2.03 0.40
CA PHE A 287 8.61 1.33 1.64
C PHE A 287 7.32 1.83 2.30
N LEU A 288 7.10 3.14 2.35
CA LEU A 288 5.93 3.75 3.01
C LEU A 288 4.83 4.19 2.02
N GLY A 289 5.04 3.96 0.71
CA GLY A 289 4.19 4.50 -0.33
C GLY A 289 4.40 6.00 -0.55
N SER A 290 3.52 6.62 -1.33
CA SER A 290 3.61 8.05 -1.65
C SER A 290 3.12 8.92 -0.48
N PRO A 291 3.99 9.75 0.13
CA PRO A 291 3.61 10.62 1.25
C PRO A 291 2.62 11.71 0.82
N LEU A 292 2.58 12.05 -0.47
CA LEU A 292 1.69 13.07 -1.04
C LEU A 292 0.20 12.74 -0.85
N THR A 293 -0.12 11.48 -0.57
CA THR A 293 -1.50 11.02 -0.41
C THR A 293 -2.03 11.20 0.99
N TYR A 294 -1.17 11.42 1.99
CA TYR A 294 -1.53 11.43 3.40
C TYR A 294 -1.52 12.85 3.99
N PRO A 295 -2.38 13.13 5.00
CA PRO A 295 -2.38 14.41 5.68
C PRO A 295 -1.10 14.63 6.49
N VAL A 296 -0.65 15.89 6.60
CA VAL A 296 0.62 16.26 7.24
C VAL A 296 0.73 15.75 8.67
N PHE A 297 -0.34 15.83 9.47
CA PHE A 297 -0.34 15.33 10.84
C PHE A 297 0.02 13.83 10.93
N ALA A 298 -0.53 13.01 10.02
CA ALA A 298 -0.24 11.57 10.00
C ALA A 298 1.23 11.32 9.62
N ILE A 299 1.76 12.08 8.66
CA ILE A 299 3.18 12.01 8.27
C ILE A 299 4.07 12.36 9.45
N VAL A 300 3.80 13.49 10.14
CA VAL A 300 4.58 13.93 11.30
C VAL A 300 4.53 12.90 12.44
N ASN A 301 3.38 12.30 12.71
CA ASN A 301 3.24 11.27 13.74
C ASN A 301 4.08 10.02 13.42
N ILE A 302 3.99 9.50 12.19
CA ILE A 302 4.82 8.37 11.73
C ILE A 302 6.31 8.72 11.81
N MET A 303 6.68 9.93 11.37
CA MET A 303 8.08 10.40 11.43
C MET A 303 8.61 10.52 12.85
N ALA A 304 7.78 10.97 13.81
CA ALA A 304 8.15 11.02 15.22
C ALA A 304 8.39 9.61 15.78
N GLY A 305 7.48 8.67 15.50
CA GLY A 305 7.65 7.27 15.87
C GLY A 305 8.90 6.64 15.25
N PHE A 306 9.14 6.89 13.96
CA PHE A 306 10.34 6.46 13.25
C PHE A 306 11.61 7.01 13.91
N PHE A 307 11.68 8.32 14.20
CA PHE A 307 12.83 8.94 14.84
C PHE A 307 13.13 8.32 16.21
N ILE A 308 12.09 8.15 17.04
CA ILE A 308 12.24 7.57 18.39
C ILE A 308 12.76 6.12 18.28
N ILE A 309 12.13 5.30 17.45
CA ILE A 309 12.50 3.89 17.38
C ILE A 309 13.84 3.69 16.70
N VAL A 310 14.01 4.24 15.49
CA VAL A 310 15.12 3.92 14.60
C VAL A 310 16.37 4.68 14.99
N TYR A 311 16.27 5.92 15.47
CA TYR A 311 17.44 6.74 15.81
C TYR A 311 17.74 6.84 17.30
N ILE A 312 16.80 6.49 18.20
CA ILE A 312 17.07 6.48 19.64
C ILE A 312 17.08 5.05 20.18
N VAL A 313 15.97 4.32 20.07
CA VAL A 313 15.82 3.02 20.77
C VAL A 313 16.74 1.95 20.19
N VAL A 314 16.75 1.75 18.87
CA VAL A 314 17.58 0.72 18.22
C VAL A 314 19.08 0.93 18.48
N PRO A 315 19.64 2.13 18.22
CA PRO A 315 20.97 2.52 18.68
C PRO A 315 21.24 2.17 20.14
N THR A 316 20.41 2.67 21.05
CA THR A 316 20.62 2.50 22.50
C THR A 316 20.67 1.01 22.87
N ALA A 317 19.76 0.21 22.33
CA ALA A 317 19.73 -1.24 22.56
C ALA A 317 21.01 -1.94 22.05
N TYR A 318 21.53 -1.55 20.88
CA TYR A 318 22.76 -2.12 20.33
C TYR A 318 23.99 -1.77 21.16
N TRP A 319 24.18 -0.48 21.47
CA TRP A 319 25.37 -0.01 22.17
C TRP A 319 25.43 -0.46 23.63
N LEU A 320 24.26 -0.58 24.29
CA LEU A 320 24.12 -1.20 25.62
C LEU A 320 24.24 -2.73 25.58
N ASN A 321 24.42 -3.33 24.40
CA ASN A 321 24.51 -4.78 24.21
C ASN A 321 23.30 -5.54 24.77
N ALA A 322 22.10 -4.96 24.66
CA ALA A 322 20.87 -5.63 25.05
C ALA A 322 20.71 -6.92 24.23
N TYR A 323 20.35 -8.03 24.88
CA TYR A 323 20.22 -9.35 24.24
C TYR A 323 21.45 -9.81 23.45
N GLU A 324 22.65 -9.43 23.90
CA GLU A 324 23.91 -9.76 23.24
C GLU A 324 23.99 -9.27 21.78
N ALA A 325 23.29 -8.17 21.47
CA ALA A 325 23.14 -7.64 20.12
C ALA A 325 24.46 -7.40 19.37
N LYS A 326 25.58 -7.13 20.08
CA LYS A 326 26.90 -6.91 19.45
C LYS A 326 27.48 -8.14 18.77
N LYS A 327 26.95 -9.35 19.05
CA LYS A 327 27.33 -10.58 18.34
C LYS A 327 26.82 -10.60 16.90
N PHE A 328 25.83 -9.77 16.58
CA PHE A 328 25.14 -9.79 15.29
C PHE A 328 25.36 -8.47 14.54
N PRO A 329 25.20 -8.47 13.20
CA PRO A 329 25.16 -7.25 12.42
C PRO A 329 24.07 -6.31 12.93
N PHE A 330 24.37 -5.01 12.93
CA PHE A 330 23.48 -3.96 13.43
C PHE A 330 22.10 -3.99 12.73
N ILE A 331 22.09 -4.12 11.40
CA ILE A 331 20.91 -4.32 10.55
C ILE A 331 21.15 -5.57 9.72
N SER A 332 20.25 -6.56 9.85
CA SER A 332 20.25 -7.75 9.01
C SER A 332 18.88 -8.42 9.03
N SER A 333 18.44 -8.93 7.88
CA SER A 333 17.26 -9.79 7.74
C SER A 333 17.57 -11.27 7.96
N HIS A 334 18.85 -11.64 8.14
CA HIS A 334 19.26 -13.01 8.41
C HIS A 334 19.03 -13.40 9.87
N THR A 335 18.89 -14.70 10.08
CA THR A 335 18.80 -15.35 11.40
C THR A 335 20.17 -15.91 11.79
N PHE A 336 20.50 -15.86 13.08
CA PHE A 336 21.83 -16.22 13.60
C PHE A 336 21.75 -17.26 14.72
N ASP A 337 22.84 -17.98 14.93
CA ASP A 337 23.06 -18.82 16.12
C ASP A 337 23.75 -18.03 17.25
N SER A 338 23.94 -18.66 18.41
CA SER A 338 24.54 -18.04 19.61
C SER A 338 25.98 -17.55 19.41
N THR A 339 26.64 -18.01 18.35
CA THR A 339 28.02 -17.64 18.00
C THR A 339 28.08 -16.49 16.98
N GLY A 340 26.94 -16.07 16.43
CA GLY A 340 26.86 -15.00 15.43
C GLY A 340 26.96 -15.50 13.98
N HIS A 341 27.00 -16.81 13.75
CA HIS A 341 26.98 -17.38 12.40
C HIS A 341 25.54 -17.51 11.87
N PRO A 342 25.34 -17.52 10.54
CA PRO A 342 24.03 -17.78 9.95
C PRO A 342 23.43 -19.08 10.48
N TYR A 343 22.18 -19.02 10.92
CA TYR A 343 21.50 -20.12 11.58
C TYR A 343 21.31 -21.32 10.64
N ASN A 344 21.82 -22.50 11.04
CA ASN A 344 21.71 -23.70 10.23
C ASN A 344 20.40 -24.47 10.53
N ILE A 345 19.43 -24.36 9.62
CA ILE A 345 18.10 -24.96 9.76
C ILE A 345 18.15 -26.50 9.72
N SER A 346 19.04 -27.11 8.92
CA SER A 346 19.15 -28.57 8.81
C SER A 346 19.56 -29.26 10.12
N ARG A 347 20.09 -28.52 11.09
CA ARG A 347 20.45 -29.06 12.43
C ARG A 347 19.27 -29.16 13.39
N VAL A 348 18.16 -28.49 13.09
CA VAL A 348 17.00 -28.39 13.99
C VAL A 348 15.72 -28.87 13.35
N LEU A 349 15.76 -29.21 12.07
CA LEU A 349 14.60 -29.69 11.32
C LEU A 349 14.88 -31.11 10.83
N ASN A 350 13.97 -32.03 11.15
CA ASN A 350 14.09 -33.39 10.64
C ASN A 350 13.78 -33.41 9.15
N GLU A 351 14.79 -33.70 8.33
CA GLU A 351 14.66 -33.73 6.86
C GLU A 351 13.68 -34.78 6.33
N LYS A 352 13.20 -35.74 7.14
CA LYS A 352 12.20 -36.73 6.70
C LYS A 352 10.79 -36.34 7.12
N THR A 353 10.58 -36.06 8.42
CA THR A 353 9.24 -35.79 8.96
C THR A 353 8.84 -34.32 8.87
N PHE A 354 9.80 -33.41 8.68
CA PHE A 354 9.60 -31.95 8.68
C PHE A 354 9.12 -31.41 10.04
N ASP A 355 9.38 -32.16 11.10
CA ASP A 355 9.15 -31.74 12.48
C ASP A 355 10.42 -31.08 13.05
N LEU A 356 10.20 -30.24 14.06
CA LEU A 356 11.28 -29.68 14.86
C LEU A 356 12.00 -30.81 15.61
N ASP A 357 13.30 -30.96 15.39
CA ASP A 357 14.16 -31.80 16.20
C ASP A 357 14.51 -31.05 17.49
N GLU A 358 13.75 -31.31 18.55
CA GLU A 358 13.95 -30.66 19.86
C GLU A 358 15.34 -30.95 20.46
N ALA A 359 15.88 -32.15 20.24
CA ALA A 359 17.21 -32.51 20.74
C ALA A 359 18.29 -31.75 19.97
N GLY A 360 18.16 -31.68 18.64
CA GLY A 360 19.01 -30.87 17.77
C GLY A 360 18.96 -29.37 18.09
N TYR A 361 17.75 -28.84 18.34
CA TYR A 361 17.55 -27.43 18.73
C TYR A 361 18.21 -27.10 20.07
N ASN A 362 17.97 -27.90 21.10
CA ASN A 362 18.51 -27.68 22.43
C ASN A 362 20.04 -27.87 22.48
N GLY A 363 20.60 -28.74 21.63
CA GLY A 363 22.04 -28.97 21.53
C GLY A 363 22.80 -27.99 20.63
N TYR A 364 22.14 -27.35 19.66
CA TYR A 364 22.77 -26.42 18.72
C TYR A 364 22.74 -24.97 19.22
N SER A 365 21.58 -24.32 19.15
CA SER A 365 21.43 -22.92 19.53
C SER A 365 19.97 -22.49 19.46
N LYS A 366 19.61 -21.51 20.30
CA LYS A 366 18.42 -20.68 20.07
C LYS A 366 18.58 -19.85 18.80
N LEU A 367 17.47 -19.42 18.21
CA LEU A 367 17.46 -18.54 17.05
C LEU A 367 17.59 -17.08 17.49
N TYR A 368 18.58 -16.38 16.95
CA TYR A 368 18.86 -14.97 17.23
C TYR A 368 18.58 -14.11 16.00
N LEU A 369 18.19 -12.86 16.24
CA LEU A 369 17.90 -11.86 15.23
C LEU A 369 18.77 -10.63 15.47
N SER A 370 18.99 -9.83 14.42
CA SER A 370 19.57 -8.49 14.61
C SER A 370 18.66 -7.63 15.49
N VAL A 371 19.25 -6.70 16.25
CA VAL A 371 18.48 -5.83 17.15
C VAL A 371 17.43 -5.00 16.41
N PHE A 372 17.76 -4.52 15.20
CA PHE A 372 16.83 -3.79 14.36
C PHE A 372 15.64 -4.67 13.97
N PHE A 373 15.89 -5.91 13.58
CA PHE A 373 14.84 -6.84 13.15
C PHE A 373 13.96 -7.28 14.33
N ALA A 374 14.56 -7.58 15.49
CA ALA A 374 13.84 -7.91 16.71
C ALA A 374 12.92 -6.76 17.18
N MET A 375 13.42 -5.52 17.19
CA MET A 375 12.62 -4.35 17.56
C MET A 375 11.46 -4.10 16.58
N THR A 376 11.70 -4.26 15.28
CA THR A 376 10.65 -4.11 14.25
C THR A 376 9.53 -5.14 14.46
N TYR A 377 9.88 -6.39 14.75
CA TYR A 377 8.91 -7.43 15.09
C TYR A 377 8.14 -7.11 16.37
N GLY A 378 8.85 -6.69 17.43
CA GLY A 378 8.24 -6.30 18.70
C GLY A 378 7.22 -5.17 18.55
N LEU A 379 7.54 -4.14 17.76
CA LEU A 379 6.64 -3.03 17.46
C LEU A 379 5.43 -3.45 16.61
N SER A 380 5.61 -4.42 15.71
CA SER A 380 4.50 -4.98 14.93
C SER A 380 3.45 -5.59 15.86
N PHE A 381 3.88 -6.33 16.90
CA PHE A 381 2.96 -6.84 17.94
C PHE A 381 2.40 -5.73 18.83
N ALA A 382 3.23 -4.74 19.19
CA ALA A 382 2.80 -3.60 19.98
C ALA A 382 1.69 -2.80 19.30
N THR A 383 1.68 -2.73 17.96
CA THR A 383 0.67 -2.00 17.17
C THR A 383 -0.75 -2.55 17.41
N LEU A 384 -0.90 -3.86 17.57
CA LEU A 384 -2.20 -4.48 17.90
C LEU A 384 -2.70 -4.00 19.26
N THR A 385 -1.82 -4.01 20.26
CA THR A 385 -2.16 -3.57 21.63
C THR A 385 -2.38 -2.06 21.68
N ALA A 386 -1.57 -1.29 20.94
CA ALA A 386 -1.71 0.16 20.82
C ALA A 386 -3.07 0.56 20.26
N THR A 387 -3.66 -0.25 19.36
CA THR A 387 -5.02 -0.02 18.86
C THR A 387 -6.05 -0.11 19.99
N VAL A 388 -5.95 -1.14 20.84
CA VAL A 388 -6.84 -1.30 22.00
C VAL A 388 -6.64 -0.15 23.00
N SER A 389 -5.39 0.18 23.31
CA SER A 389 -5.06 1.30 24.22
C SER A 389 -5.55 2.63 23.68
N HIS A 390 -5.42 2.88 22.37
CA HIS A 390 -5.90 4.09 21.72
C HIS A 390 -7.42 4.21 21.86
N VAL A 391 -8.17 3.14 21.59
CA VAL A 391 -9.63 3.13 21.78
C VAL A 391 -9.98 3.36 23.25
N ALA A 392 -9.30 2.69 24.19
CA ALA A 392 -9.56 2.85 25.61
C ALA A 392 -9.27 4.28 26.12
N LEU A 393 -8.18 4.91 25.69
CA LEU A 393 -7.80 6.26 26.15
C LEU A 393 -8.60 7.37 25.45
N PHE A 394 -8.94 7.18 24.17
CA PHE A 394 -9.58 8.21 23.35
C PHE A 394 -11.11 8.14 23.40
N HIS A 395 -11.67 6.94 23.57
CA HIS A 395 -13.11 6.70 23.62
C HIS A 395 -13.60 6.12 24.95
N GLY A 396 -12.71 5.65 25.82
CA GLY A 396 -13.08 5.31 27.19
C GLY A 396 -13.40 6.58 27.96
N LYS A 397 -14.66 6.70 28.36
CA LYS A 397 -15.09 7.66 29.38
C LYS A 397 -14.74 7.14 30.76
#